data_AF-R5QC19-F1
#
_entry.id   AF-R5QC19-F1
#
_cell.length_a   1.000
_cell.length_b   1.000
_cell.length_c   1.000
_cell.angle_alpha   90.00
_cell.angle_beta   90.00
_cell.angle_gamma   90.00
#
_symmetry.space_group_name_H-M   'P 1'
#
loop_
_entity.id
_entity.type
_entity.pdbx_description
1 polymer ?
#
loop_
_entity_poly.entity_id
_entity_poly.type
_entity_poly.pdbx_seq_one_letter_code
_entity_poly.pdbx_strand_id
1 'polypeptide(L)'
;MDADPAGNSILFNLLLLLFFTLLNAFFAGAEMAVVSVNKNRIRSMADEGNKKAKVIEGLFEDSTKFLSTIQVAITFAGFYSSASAASGISPVLAQSLEAAGVPYSSQIAYNGVTLVLMFFNLVFGELVPKRIALQKAEAFCMFTVMPVHYISIILSPFIKLLSMSTKFVLKLLGMKTEDEEEAVTEEEVKALLKMGNESGTFDDDEKEMIDSVFKFDRRTAREIMVPRREVIAFDIDDPFEEMIDEILETRHNRIPVYEENIDNIIGVLHVKDMMIEMRKHPLKKGDVRQMLRQPFFIPETKEADELFRIMQETRHHMALLVDEYGGFSGIVTIENLVEEIMGDINEEYEEVVPEIECVREDEYKIDGGVLIDDLNDELGLKLETENYDTLSGYLIEKLGHIPAKEDRDIIETDGLIFKIEEVKDNRITQVRLRMKDLK
;
A
#
# COMPACT_ATOMS: atom_id res chain seq x y z
N MET A 1 69.95 14.55 30.18
CA MET A 1 68.96 13.57 29.68
C MET A 1 68.55 14.06 28.31
N ASP A 2 69.41 13.82 27.33
CA ASP A 2 69.16 14.23 25.96
C ASP A 2 68.23 13.20 25.35
N ALA A 3 66.99 13.63 25.04
CA ALA A 3 66.00 12.79 24.40
C ALA A 3 66.48 12.42 23.00
N ASP A 4 66.58 11.12 22.72
CA ASP A 4 66.89 10.58 21.40
C ASP A 4 65.92 11.14 20.34
N PRO A 5 66.41 11.91 19.34
CA PRO A 5 65.57 12.50 18.30
C PRO A 5 64.77 11.45 17.50
N ALA A 6 65.30 10.23 17.38
CA ALA A 6 64.64 9.14 16.66
C ALA A 6 63.45 8.57 17.46
N GLY A 7 63.59 8.40 18.78
CA GLY A 7 62.54 7.87 19.65
C GLY A 7 61.29 8.77 19.74
N ASN A 8 61.49 10.09 19.82
CA ASN A 8 60.39 11.05 19.82
C ASN A 8 59.61 11.06 18.50
N SER A 9 60.29 10.86 17.37
CA SER A 9 59.64 10.79 16.06
C SER A 9 58.76 9.55 15.89
N ILE A 10 59.21 8.40 16.38
CA ILE A 10 58.46 7.13 16.32
C ILE A 10 57.23 7.18 17.24
N LEU A 11 57.40 7.69 18.46
CA LEU A 11 56.28 7.84 19.40
C LEU A 11 55.19 8.74 18.82
N PHE A 12 55.57 9.86 18.20
CA PHE A 12 54.63 10.74 17.52
C PHE A 12 53.89 10.03 16.38
N ASN A 13 54.60 9.27 15.54
CA ASN A 13 53.98 8.50 14.44
C ASN A 13 53.02 7.41 14.95
N LEU A 14 53.34 6.73 16.06
CA LEU A 14 52.46 5.75 16.69
C LEU A 14 51.22 6.39 17.30
N LEU A 15 51.36 7.54 17.97
CA LEU A 15 50.21 8.30 18.48
C LEU A 15 49.30 8.79 17.35
N LEU A 16 49.89 9.24 16.26
CA LEU A 16 49.17 9.67 15.07
C LEU A 16 48.44 8.48 14.41
N LEU A 17 49.09 7.33 14.28
CA LEU A 17 48.45 6.10 13.79
C LEU A 17 47.28 5.68 14.68
N LEU A 18 47.46 5.70 16.00
CA LEU A 18 46.40 5.37 16.95
C LEU A 18 45.23 6.35 16.80
N PHE A 19 45.50 7.65 16.70
CA PHE A 19 44.48 8.67 16.49
C PHE A 19 43.67 8.42 15.22
N PHE A 20 44.32 8.20 14.08
CA PHE A 20 43.61 7.94 12.82
C PHE A 20 42.91 6.58 12.80
N THR A 21 43.43 5.57 13.49
CA THR A 21 42.74 4.27 13.66
C THR A 21 41.44 4.44 14.45
N LEU A 22 41.47 5.21 15.55
CA LEU A 22 40.28 5.51 16.35
C LEU A 22 39.28 6.40 15.60
N LEU A 23 39.78 7.35 14.82
CA LEU A 23 38.94 8.18 13.96
C LEU A 23 38.23 7.32 12.91
N ASN A 24 38.96 6.41 12.26
CA ASN A 24 38.39 5.46 11.32
C ASN A 24 37.33 4.57 12.00
N ALA A 25 37.67 4.03 13.18
CA ALA A 25 36.76 3.22 13.99
C ALA A 25 35.45 3.93 14.33
N PHE A 26 35.53 5.21 14.69
CA PHE A 26 34.36 6.04 14.97
C PHE A 26 33.43 6.15 13.76
N PHE A 27 33.98 6.45 12.58
CA PHE A 27 33.19 6.61 11.36
C PHE A 27 32.66 5.28 10.83
N ALA A 28 33.47 4.22 10.83
CA ALA A 28 33.05 2.87 10.44
C ALA A 28 31.92 2.35 11.34
N GLY A 29 31.98 2.62 12.65
CA GLY A 29 30.88 2.32 13.56
C GLY A 29 29.63 3.16 13.27
N ALA A 30 29.79 4.45 12.94
CA ALA A 30 28.67 5.35 12.67
C ALA A 30 27.91 4.92 11.41
N GLU A 31 28.64 4.48 10.37
CA GLU A 31 28.10 3.87 9.15
C GLU A 31 27.16 2.72 9.50
N MET A 32 27.68 1.72 10.23
CA MET A 32 26.94 0.50 10.54
C MET A 32 25.75 0.78 11.47
N ALA A 33 25.90 1.73 12.40
CA ALA A 33 24.82 2.12 13.30
C ALA A 33 23.61 2.69 12.54
N VAL A 34 23.85 3.57 11.57
CA VAL A 34 22.78 4.18 10.76
C VAL A 34 22.11 3.16 9.85
N VAL A 35 22.86 2.21 9.29
CA VAL A 35 22.30 1.14 8.45
C VAL A 35 21.45 0.15 9.27
N SER A 36 21.78 -0.08 10.55
CA SER A 36 21.18 -1.15 11.36
C SER A 36 20.10 -0.69 12.34
N VAL A 37 19.90 0.63 12.51
CA VAL A 37 18.98 1.16 13.52
C VAL A 37 17.52 1.08 13.06
N ASN A 38 16.61 0.82 14.00
CA ASN A 38 15.18 0.79 13.72
C ASN A 38 14.66 2.22 13.46
N LYS A 39 14.27 2.49 12.20
CA LYS A 39 13.79 3.81 11.76
C LYS A 39 12.54 4.27 12.52
N ASN A 40 11.57 3.38 12.76
CA ASN A 40 10.31 3.72 13.44
C ASN A 40 10.56 4.20 14.87
N ARG A 41 11.51 3.58 15.57
CA ARG A 41 11.87 4.00 16.92
C ARG A 41 12.57 5.36 16.95
N ILE A 42 13.40 5.67 15.95
CA ILE A 42 14.03 6.99 15.83
C ILE A 42 12.98 8.07 15.55
N ARG A 43 12.01 7.79 14.66
CA ARG A 43 10.88 8.70 14.39
C ARG A 43 10.06 8.99 15.65
N SER A 44 9.65 7.94 16.37
CA SER A 44 8.95 8.09 17.65
C SER A 44 9.72 8.97 18.65
N MET A 45 11.05 8.79 18.78
CA MET A 45 11.87 9.66 19.63
C MET A 45 11.95 11.11 19.13
N ALA A 46 11.89 11.32 17.81
CA ALA A 46 11.90 12.64 17.20
C ALA A 46 10.58 13.39 17.47
N ASP A 47 9.45 12.67 17.39
CA ASP A 47 8.10 13.16 17.71
C ASP A 47 7.96 13.53 19.19
N GLU A 48 8.56 12.72 20.08
CA GLU A 48 8.71 13.02 21.52
C GLU A 48 9.62 14.24 21.81
N GLY A 49 10.19 14.87 20.78
CA GLY A 49 10.96 16.11 20.88
C GLY A 49 12.46 15.93 21.04
N ASN A 50 13.01 14.72 20.84
CA ASN A 50 14.46 14.50 20.92
C ASN A 50 15.19 15.16 19.74
N LYS A 51 15.96 16.22 20.04
CA LYS A 51 16.72 16.97 19.03
C LYS A 51 17.73 16.12 18.25
N LYS A 52 18.33 15.10 18.86
CA LYS A 52 19.27 14.21 18.16
C LYS A 52 18.53 13.26 17.21
N ALA A 53 17.38 12.75 17.64
CA ALA A 53 16.54 11.89 16.80
C ALA A 53 16.08 12.61 15.53
N LYS A 54 15.67 13.89 15.64
CA LYS A 54 15.34 14.74 14.48
C LYS A 54 16.50 14.90 13.49
N VAL A 55 17.73 15.01 13.98
CA VAL A 55 18.91 15.08 13.11
C VAL A 55 19.16 13.73 12.45
N ILE A 56 19.01 12.61 13.17
CA ILE A 56 19.15 11.26 12.58
C ILE A 56 18.10 11.04 11.49
N GLU A 57 16.86 11.45 11.73
CA GLU A 57 15.75 11.36 10.78
C GLU A 57 16.05 12.10 9.48
N GLY A 58 16.46 13.37 9.55
CA GLY A 58 16.85 14.12 8.35
C GLY A 58 18.08 13.55 7.63
N LEU A 59 18.91 12.74 8.32
CA LEU A 59 20.03 12.02 7.69
C LEU A 59 19.60 10.72 7.01
N PHE A 60 18.45 10.14 7.36
CA PHE A 60 17.86 9.03 6.60
C PHE A 60 17.26 9.50 5.28
N GLU A 61 16.66 10.69 5.26
CA GLU A 61 16.12 11.31 4.05
C GLU A 61 17.22 11.63 3.03
N ASP A 62 18.40 12.09 3.49
CA ASP A 62 19.59 12.31 2.67
C ASP A 62 20.73 11.32 3.00
N SER A 63 20.41 10.03 2.91
CA SER A 63 21.34 8.93 3.24
C SER A 63 22.61 8.97 2.38
N THR A 64 22.50 9.39 1.12
CA THR A 64 23.61 9.50 0.17
C THR A 64 24.68 10.48 0.66
N LYS A 65 24.28 11.68 1.11
CA LYS A 65 25.23 12.68 1.62
C LYS A 65 25.87 12.25 2.94
N PHE A 66 25.09 11.63 3.82
CA PHE A 66 25.58 11.13 5.10
C PHE A 66 26.63 10.03 4.91
N LEU A 67 26.29 8.99 4.12
CA LEU A 67 27.20 7.89 3.81
C LEU A 67 28.45 8.38 3.07
N SER A 68 28.28 9.31 2.13
CA SER A 68 29.43 9.93 1.43
C SER A 68 30.36 10.68 2.38
N THR A 69 29.82 11.39 3.37
CA THR A 69 30.62 12.10 4.39
C THR A 69 31.50 11.11 5.16
N ILE A 70 30.87 10.04 5.65
CA ILE A 70 31.55 8.99 6.41
C ILE A 70 32.62 8.32 5.56
N GLN A 71 32.29 7.97 4.30
CA GLN A 71 33.21 7.32 3.38
C GLN A 71 34.45 8.17 3.11
N VAL A 72 34.28 9.47 2.89
CA VAL A 72 35.41 10.40 2.70
C VAL A 72 36.29 10.44 3.95
N ALA A 73 35.70 10.49 5.14
CA ALA A 73 36.45 10.54 6.39
C ALA A 73 37.22 9.23 6.69
N ILE A 74 36.58 8.07 6.48
CA ILE A 74 37.21 6.73 6.57
C ILE A 74 38.38 6.65 5.60
N THR A 75 38.14 7.01 4.34
CA THR A 75 39.14 6.95 3.27
C THR A 75 40.33 7.85 3.61
N PHE A 76 40.08 9.10 4.01
CA PHE A 76 41.12 10.04 4.40
C PHE A 76 41.93 9.53 5.61
N ALA A 77 41.25 9.07 6.66
CA ALA A 77 41.92 8.56 7.86
C ALA A 77 42.77 7.32 7.56
N GLY A 78 42.26 6.39 6.77
CA GLY A 78 42.96 5.17 6.36
C GLY A 78 44.19 5.45 5.50
N PHE A 79 44.07 6.30 4.47
CA PHE A 79 45.18 6.69 3.62
C PHE A 79 46.26 7.44 4.39
N TYR A 80 45.86 8.41 5.22
CA TYR A 80 46.83 9.21 5.97
C TYR A 80 47.53 8.38 7.05
N SER A 81 46.80 7.53 7.78
CA SER A 81 47.38 6.57 8.75
C SER A 81 48.42 5.68 8.07
N SER A 82 48.06 5.08 6.93
CA SER A 82 48.93 4.16 6.20
C SER A 82 50.15 4.86 5.61
N ALA A 83 49.99 6.04 5.01
CA ALA A 83 51.09 6.81 4.42
C ALA A 83 52.07 7.36 5.47
N SER A 84 51.53 7.92 6.56
CA SER A 84 52.34 8.45 7.67
C SER A 84 53.15 7.34 8.34
N ALA A 85 52.52 6.20 8.60
CA ALA A 85 53.21 5.09 9.23
C ALA A 85 54.18 4.37 8.28
N ALA A 86 53.86 4.24 6.99
CA ALA A 86 54.78 3.67 6.01
C ALA A 86 56.02 4.56 5.80
N SER A 87 55.87 5.89 5.84
CA SER A 87 56.99 6.83 5.72
C SER A 87 57.78 7.02 7.03
N GLY A 88 57.13 6.86 8.19
CA GLY A 88 57.75 7.07 9.50
C GLY A 88 58.37 5.82 10.12
N ILE A 89 57.70 4.66 10.04
CA ILE A 89 58.09 3.42 10.73
C ILE A 89 58.97 2.54 9.83
N SER A 90 58.65 2.45 8.54
CA SER A 90 59.38 1.57 7.61
C SER A 90 60.88 1.88 7.49
N PRO A 91 61.35 3.15 7.50
CA PRO A 91 62.79 3.43 7.44
C PRO A 91 63.58 2.90 8.65
N VAL A 92 62.98 2.94 9.85
CA VAL A 92 63.60 2.44 11.09
C VAL A 92 63.73 0.92 11.05
N LEU A 93 62.70 0.24 10.56
CA LEU A 93 62.74 -1.20 10.34
C LEU A 93 63.72 -1.58 9.21
N ALA A 94 63.78 -0.78 8.14
CA ALA A 94 64.71 -0.98 7.03
C ALA A 94 66.17 -0.91 7.50
N GLN A 95 66.50 0.09 8.33
CA GLN A 95 67.85 0.25 8.88
C GLN A 95 68.23 -0.92 9.80
N SER A 96 67.27 -1.43 10.58
CA SER A 96 67.47 -2.62 11.42
C SER A 96 67.70 -3.90 10.60
N LEU A 97 66.96 -4.07 9.50
CA LEU A 97 67.11 -5.20 8.58
C LEU A 97 68.41 -5.12 7.77
N GLU A 98 68.83 -3.91 7.40
CA GLU A 98 70.12 -3.67 6.73
C GLU A 98 71.30 -3.99 7.66
N ALA A 99 71.22 -3.58 8.93
CA ALA A 99 72.20 -3.94 9.96
C ALA A 99 72.27 -5.47 10.19
N ALA A 100 71.18 -6.20 9.95
CA ALA A 100 71.12 -7.65 9.99
C ALA A 100 71.59 -8.34 8.70
N GLY A 101 72.01 -7.59 7.68
CA GLY A 101 72.53 -8.12 6.41
C GLY A 101 71.47 -8.63 5.43
N VAL A 102 70.21 -8.23 5.59
CA VAL A 102 69.11 -8.68 4.71
C VAL A 102 69.13 -7.88 3.40
N PRO A 103 69.24 -8.53 2.22
CA PRO A 103 69.15 -7.85 0.94
C PRO A 103 67.72 -7.32 0.70
N TYR A 104 67.59 -6.18 -0.01
CA TYR A 104 66.30 -5.50 -0.23
C TYR A 104 65.57 -5.10 1.06
N SER A 105 66.32 -4.81 2.13
CA SER A 105 65.82 -4.43 3.45
C SER A 105 64.77 -3.31 3.40
N SER A 106 64.94 -2.29 2.57
CA SER A 106 64.00 -1.17 2.44
C SER A 106 62.65 -1.59 1.84
N GLN A 107 62.64 -2.38 0.77
CA GLN A 107 61.40 -2.85 0.14
C GLN A 107 60.66 -3.85 1.05
N ILE A 108 61.40 -4.73 1.71
CA ILE A 108 60.84 -5.71 2.65
C ILE A 108 60.23 -5.00 3.86
N ALA A 109 60.93 -4.01 4.43
CA ALA A 109 60.42 -3.23 5.54
C ALA A 109 59.15 -2.45 5.16
N TYR A 110 59.17 -1.77 4.02
CA TYR A 110 58.02 -0.98 3.57
C TYR A 110 56.79 -1.85 3.34
N ASN A 111 56.90 -2.91 2.54
CA ASN A 111 55.76 -3.80 2.27
C ASN A 111 55.31 -4.55 3.53
N GLY A 112 56.24 -4.98 4.37
CA GLY A 112 55.95 -5.66 5.63
C GLY A 112 55.18 -4.77 6.61
N VAL A 113 55.65 -3.55 6.83
CA VAL A 113 54.95 -2.56 7.68
C VAL A 113 53.59 -2.25 7.09
N THR A 114 53.48 -1.96 5.79
CA THR A 114 52.19 -1.68 5.15
C THR A 114 51.20 -2.84 5.33
N LEU A 115 51.63 -4.10 5.18
CA LEU A 115 50.74 -5.26 5.30
C LEU A 115 50.27 -5.48 6.75
N VAL A 116 51.18 -5.34 7.72
CA VAL A 116 50.83 -5.43 9.15
C VAL A 116 49.86 -4.32 9.54
N LEU A 117 50.11 -3.09 9.06
CA LEU A 117 49.25 -1.95 9.34
C LEU A 117 47.91 -2.03 8.63
N MET A 118 47.86 -2.58 7.42
CA MET A 118 46.61 -2.85 6.72
C MET A 118 45.75 -3.80 7.57
N PHE A 119 46.31 -4.91 8.05
CA PHE A 119 45.59 -5.83 8.92
C PHE A 119 45.11 -5.14 10.21
N PHE A 120 45.99 -4.38 10.87
CA PHE A 120 45.64 -3.67 12.10
C PHE A 120 44.53 -2.62 11.88
N ASN A 121 44.66 -1.78 10.86
CA ASN A 121 43.66 -0.76 10.53
C ASN A 121 42.32 -1.40 10.11
N LEU A 122 42.35 -2.49 9.35
CA LEU A 122 41.12 -3.19 8.94
C LEU A 122 40.41 -3.81 10.16
N VAL A 123 41.15 -4.49 11.04
CA VAL A 123 40.56 -5.14 12.22
C VAL A 123 40.06 -4.12 13.23
N PHE A 124 40.92 -3.21 13.68
CA PHE A 124 40.62 -2.30 14.78
C PHE A 124 39.95 -1.00 14.32
N GLY A 125 40.27 -0.54 13.12
CA GLY A 125 39.69 0.67 12.54
C GLY A 125 38.37 0.45 11.81
N GLU A 126 38.01 -0.79 11.47
CA GLU A 126 36.78 -1.04 10.70
C GLU A 126 35.95 -2.22 11.22
N LEU A 127 36.47 -3.45 11.19
CA LEU A 127 35.68 -4.66 11.44
C LEU A 127 35.15 -4.74 12.88
N VAL A 128 36.01 -4.50 13.88
CA VAL A 128 35.61 -4.54 15.30
C VAL A 128 34.57 -3.45 15.62
N PRO A 129 34.80 -2.17 15.27
CA PRO A 129 33.81 -1.11 15.48
C PRO A 129 32.46 -1.39 14.80
N LYS A 130 32.46 -1.88 13.56
CA LYS A 130 31.22 -2.24 12.85
C LYS A 130 30.43 -3.31 13.61
N ARG A 131 31.10 -4.36 14.10
CA ARG A 131 30.44 -5.41 14.90
C ARG A 131 29.85 -4.88 16.22
N ILE A 132 30.54 -3.97 16.89
CA ILE A 132 30.05 -3.35 18.12
C ILE A 132 28.83 -2.47 17.83
N ALA A 133 28.90 -1.66 16.78
CA ALA A 133 27.82 -0.77 16.36
C ALA A 133 26.56 -1.55 15.96
N LEU A 134 26.71 -2.71 15.29
CA LEU A 134 25.58 -3.58 14.92
C LEU A 134 24.78 -4.05 16.15
N GLN A 135 25.46 -4.44 17.23
CA GLN A 135 24.79 -4.89 18.46
C GLN A 135 24.14 -3.75 19.26
N LYS A 136 24.59 -2.52 19.06
CA LYS A 136 24.15 -1.34 19.84
C LYS A 136 23.87 -0.14 18.92
N ALA A 137 23.12 -0.39 17.84
CA ALA A 137 22.93 0.57 16.75
C ALA A 137 22.34 1.90 17.23
N GLU A 138 21.27 1.85 18.03
CA GLU A 138 20.60 3.05 18.56
C GLU A 138 21.55 3.94 19.39
N ALA A 139 22.22 3.35 20.38
CA ALA A 139 23.11 4.10 21.26
C ALA A 139 24.31 4.68 20.52
N PHE A 140 24.86 3.90 19.58
CA PHE A 140 25.98 4.34 18.76
C PHE A 140 25.57 5.48 17.82
N CYS A 141 24.43 5.35 17.14
CA CYS A 141 23.87 6.37 16.26
C CYS A 141 23.61 7.69 17.03
N MET A 142 22.99 7.62 18.20
CA MET A 142 22.73 8.78 19.07
C MET A 142 23.99 9.46 19.60
N PHE A 143 25.09 8.70 19.73
CA PHE A 143 26.38 9.23 20.12
C PHE A 143 27.10 9.90 18.93
N THR A 144 27.09 9.28 17.75
CA THR A 144 27.88 9.71 16.59
C THR A 144 27.19 10.76 15.72
N VAL A 145 25.86 10.86 15.75
CA VAL A 145 25.10 11.71 14.81
C VAL A 145 25.56 13.18 14.82
N MET A 146 25.73 13.79 15.99
CA MET A 146 26.08 15.22 16.08
C MET A 146 27.50 15.50 15.56
N PRO A 147 28.55 14.77 15.98
CA PRO A 147 29.89 14.92 15.39
C PRO A 147 29.88 14.72 13.86
N VAL A 148 29.21 13.70 13.36
CA VAL A 148 29.16 13.42 11.91
C VAL A 148 28.42 14.55 11.18
N HIS A 149 27.34 15.07 11.74
CA HIS A 149 26.61 16.20 11.17
C HIS A 149 27.50 17.43 10.97
N TYR A 150 28.25 17.85 11.99
CA TYR A 150 29.17 19.00 11.84
C TYR A 150 30.27 18.75 10.80
N ILE A 151 30.80 17.52 10.76
CA ILE A 151 31.83 17.13 9.79
C ILE A 151 31.24 17.14 8.37
N SER A 152 29.98 16.73 8.20
CA SER A 152 29.27 16.79 6.91
C SER A 152 29.12 18.21 6.38
N ILE A 153 28.94 19.20 7.27
CA ILE A 153 28.88 20.61 6.88
C ILE A 153 30.23 21.08 6.36
N ILE A 154 31.31 20.74 7.06
CA ILE A 154 32.69 21.11 6.67
C ILE A 154 33.09 20.42 5.35
N LEU A 155 32.73 19.15 5.18
CA LEU A 155 33.05 18.35 3.99
C LEU A 155 32.07 18.55 2.83
N SER A 156 30.96 19.26 3.04
CA SER A 156 29.94 19.57 2.02
C SER A 156 30.50 20.02 0.65
N PRO A 157 31.47 20.95 0.53
CA PRO A 157 32.02 21.33 -0.78
C PRO A 157 32.74 20.16 -1.48
N PHE A 158 33.43 19.31 -0.73
CA PHE A 158 34.10 18.12 -1.28
C PHE A 158 33.09 17.04 -1.70
N ILE A 159 32.04 16.85 -0.91
CA ILE A 159 30.96 15.89 -1.22
C ILE A 159 30.21 16.32 -2.48
N LYS A 160 29.93 17.61 -2.65
CA LYS A 160 29.31 18.14 -3.87
C LYS A 160 30.17 17.89 -5.11
N LEU A 161 31.50 18.09 -4.99
CA LEU A 161 32.43 17.79 -6.07
C LEU A 161 32.43 16.30 -6.42
N LEU A 162 32.41 15.43 -5.41
CA LEU A 162 32.34 13.97 -5.60
C LEU A 162 31.03 13.58 -6.28
N SER A 163 29.88 14.07 -5.79
CA SER A 163 28.56 13.82 -6.38
C SER A 163 28.50 14.29 -7.84
N MET A 164 29.00 15.49 -8.15
CA MET A 164 29.09 15.99 -9.52
C MET A 164 29.94 15.07 -10.40
N SER A 165 31.06 14.56 -9.87
CA SER A 165 31.94 13.63 -10.59
C SER A 165 31.22 12.31 -10.86
N THR A 166 30.49 11.76 -9.88
CA THR A 166 29.68 10.55 -10.04
C THR A 166 28.58 10.75 -11.09
N LYS A 167 27.80 11.84 -11.00
CA LYS A 167 26.75 12.15 -11.98
C LYS A 167 27.33 12.30 -13.40
N PHE A 168 28.51 12.90 -13.54
CA PHE A 168 29.19 13.02 -14.83
C PHE A 168 29.57 11.65 -15.42
N VAL A 169 30.14 10.75 -14.61
CA VAL A 169 30.50 9.39 -15.05
C VAL A 169 29.25 8.57 -15.38
N LEU A 170 28.20 8.62 -14.56
CA LEU A 170 26.93 7.92 -14.82
C LEU A 170 26.28 8.38 -16.12
N LYS A 171 26.30 9.70 -16.39
CA LYS A 171 25.82 10.28 -17.64
C LYS A 171 26.62 9.80 -18.86
N LEU A 172 27.94 9.63 -18.74
CA LEU A 172 28.78 9.07 -19.80
C LEU A 172 28.48 7.59 -20.06
N LEU A 173 28.07 6.85 -19.03
CA LEU A 173 27.67 5.44 -19.14
C LEU A 173 26.21 5.26 -19.61
N GLY A 174 25.47 6.35 -19.82
CA GLY A 174 24.07 6.31 -20.26
C GLY A 174 23.07 5.88 -19.17
N MET A 175 23.48 5.93 -17.89
CA MET A 175 22.61 5.63 -16.76
C MET A 175 21.80 6.86 -16.37
N LYS A 176 20.49 6.68 -16.14
CA LYS A 176 19.62 7.70 -15.55
C LYS A 176 20.01 7.88 -14.08
N THR A 177 20.15 9.13 -13.64
CA THR A 177 20.39 9.48 -12.23
C THR A 177 19.07 9.49 -11.45
N GLU A 178 19.09 8.96 -10.22
CA GLU A 178 18.00 8.79 -9.24
C GLU A 178 17.19 10.05 -8.86
N ASP A 179 17.39 11.20 -9.51
CA ASP A 179 16.60 12.42 -9.26
C ASP A 179 15.26 12.42 -10.05
N GLU A 180 14.89 11.33 -10.73
CA GLU A 180 13.52 11.12 -11.19
C GLU A 180 12.74 10.55 -10.00
N GLU A 181 11.99 11.40 -9.28
CA GLU A 181 11.00 10.98 -8.27
C GLU A 181 10.28 9.74 -8.79
N GLU A 182 10.48 8.59 -8.11
CA GLU A 182 9.71 7.39 -8.42
C GLU A 182 8.24 7.78 -8.36
N ALA A 183 7.53 7.60 -9.48
CA ALA A 183 6.11 7.89 -9.54
C ALA A 183 5.43 7.04 -8.46
N VAL A 184 4.89 7.71 -7.44
CA VAL A 184 4.30 7.07 -6.27
C VAL A 184 3.27 6.04 -6.74
N THR A 185 3.47 4.78 -6.39
CA THR A 185 2.55 3.71 -6.78
C THR A 185 1.31 3.73 -5.90
N GLU A 186 0.20 3.14 -6.36
CA GLU A 186 -1.02 2.97 -5.55
C GLU A 186 -0.71 2.26 -4.22
N GLU A 187 0.16 1.24 -4.26
CA GLU A 187 0.61 0.47 -3.11
C GLU A 187 1.36 1.34 -2.08
N GLU A 188 2.18 2.29 -2.55
CA GLU A 188 2.85 3.27 -1.69
C GLU A 188 1.85 4.25 -1.07
N VAL A 189 0.84 4.71 -1.82
CA VAL A 189 -0.24 5.55 -1.27
C VAL A 189 -1.02 4.79 -0.19
N LYS A 190 -1.39 3.52 -0.44
CA LYS A 190 -2.05 2.66 0.57
C LYS A 190 -1.18 2.46 1.81
N ALA A 191 0.13 2.28 1.63
CA ALA A 191 1.07 2.16 2.75
C ALA A 191 1.15 3.44 3.59
N LEU A 192 1.15 4.62 2.95
CA LEU A 192 1.13 5.91 3.64
C LEU A 192 -0.18 6.14 4.41
N LEU A 193 -1.32 5.77 3.82
CA LEU A 193 -2.63 5.85 4.49
C LEU A 193 -2.68 4.96 5.73
N LYS A 194 -2.17 3.73 5.63
CA LYS A 194 -2.07 2.82 6.76
C LYS A 194 -1.19 3.39 7.88
N MET A 195 -0.02 3.96 7.54
CA MET A 195 0.83 4.63 8.53
C MET A 195 0.13 5.85 9.17
N GLY A 196 -0.63 6.62 8.39
CA GLY A 196 -1.39 7.76 8.87
C GLY A 196 -2.50 7.35 9.84
N ASN A 197 -3.24 6.28 9.54
CA ASN A 197 -4.25 5.71 10.44
C ASN A 197 -3.63 5.17 11.74
N GLU A 198 -2.52 4.42 11.68
CA GLU A 198 -1.79 3.95 12.88
C GLU A 198 -1.30 5.10 13.78
N SER A 199 -1.01 6.27 13.19
CA SER A 199 -0.63 7.49 13.92
C SER A 199 -1.82 8.31 14.46
N GLY A 200 -3.06 7.91 14.14
CA GLY A 200 -4.29 8.63 14.49
C GLY A 200 -4.54 9.89 13.66
N THR A 201 -3.91 10.00 12.48
CA THR A 201 -4.11 11.14 11.55
C THR A 201 -5.35 10.96 10.69
N PHE A 202 -5.69 9.70 10.35
CA PHE A 202 -6.90 9.33 9.60
C PHE A 202 -7.74 8.38 10.44
N ASP A 203 -9.06 8.48 10.32
CA ASP A 203 -9.99 7.51 10.91
C ASP A 203 -10.06 6.21 10.07
N ASP A 204 -10.67 5.17 10.62
CA ASP A 204 -10.93 3.92 9.89
C ASP A 204 -11.89 4.15 8.71
N ASP A 205 -12.95 4.95 8.90
CA ASP A 205 -13.93 5.33 7.88
C ASP A 205 -13.27 6.06 6.68
N GLU A 206 -12.30 6.94 6.96
CA GLU A 206 -11.58 7.70 5.91
C GLU A 206 -10.68 6.79 5.07
N LYS A 207 -10.07 5.78 5.70
CA LYS A 207 -9.24 4.80 5.02
C LYS A 207 -10.10 3.89 4.14
N GLU A 208 -11.24 3.45 4.64
CA GLU A 208 -12.19 2.61 3.90
C GLU A 208 -12.70 3.35 2.66
N MET A 209 -13.18 4.58 2.81
CA MET A 209 -13.62 5.41 1.68
C MET A 209 -12.54 5.56 0.60
N ILE A 210 -11.29 5.79 0.99
CA ILE A 210 -10.19 5.93 0.02
C ILE A 210 -9.91 4.60 -0.69
N ASP A 211 -9.98 3.47 0.01
CA ASP A 211 -9.82 2.15 -0.62
C ASP A 211 -10.97 1.87 -1.61
N SER A 212 -12.20 2.21 -1.23
CA SER A 212 -13.39 2.12 -2.10
C SER A 212 -13.25 2.97 -3.36
N VAL A 213 -12.64 4.17 -3.29
CA VAL A 213 -12.33 4.97 -4.50
C VAL A 213 -11.40 4.21 -5.46
N PHE A 214 -10.39 3.50 -4.96
CA PHE A 214 -9.51 2.70 -5.81
C PHE A 214 -10.22 1.47 -6.40
N LYS A 215 -11.12 0.83 -5.64
CA LYS A 215 -11.94 -0.30 -6.13
C LYS A 215 -12.96 0.15 -7.18
N PHE A 216 -13.58 1.32 -6.98
CA PHE A 216 -14.60 1.88 -7.86
C PHE A 216 -14.12 2.10 -9.30
N ASP A 217 -12.83 2.43 -9.50
CA ASP A 217 -12.21 2.57 -10.82
C ASP A 217 -12.13 1.23 -11.60
N ARG A 218 -12.27 0.09 -10.92
CA ARG A 218 -12.16 -1.26 -11.50
C ARG A 218 -13.47 -2.03 -11.50
N ARG A 219 -14.52 -1.50 -10.86
CA ARG A 219 -15.84 -2.13 -10.83
C ARG A 219 -16.62 -1.77 -12.09
N THR A 220 -17.36 -2.74 -12.59
CA THR A 220 -18.28 -2.60 -13.71
C THR A 220 -19.69 -2.30 -13.22
N ALA A 221 -20.53 -1.75 -14.11
CA ALA A 221 -21.93 -1.50 -13.82
C ALA A 221 -22.68 -2.78 -13.42
N ARG A 222 -22.28 -3.94 -13.97
CA ARG A 222 -22.83 -5.26 -13.63
C ARG A 222 -22.61 -5.63 -12.17
N GLU A 223 -21.47 -5.27 -11.58
CA GLU A 223 -21.13 -5.63 -10.20
C GLU A 223 -21.90 -4.77 -9.19
N ILE A 224 -22.25 -3.53 -9.57
CA ILE A 224 -22.94 -2.55 -8.70
C ILE A 224 -24.46 -2.51 -8.94
N MET A 225 -24.96 -3.20 -9.98
CA MET A 225 -26.38 -3.10 -10.35
C MET A 225 -27.32 -3.74 -9.34
N VAL A 226 -28.54 -3.23 -9.29
CA VAL A 226 -29.69 -4.00 -8.81
C VAL A 226 -30.08 -5.00 -9.92
N PRO A 227 -29.91 -6.32 -9.71
CA PRO A 227 -30.16 -7.31 -10.75
C PRO A 227 -31.63 -7.33 -11.16
N ARG A 228 -31.94 -7.64 -12.43
CA ARG A 228 -33.31 -7.69 -12.99
C ARG A 228 -34.34 -8.39 -12.11
N ARG A 229 -33.95 -9.43 -11.37
CA ARG A 229 -34.86 -10.19 -10.51
C ARG A 229 -35.32 -9.42 -9.26
N GLU A 230 -34.57 -8.40 -8.86
CA GLU A 230 -34.80 -7.57 -7.69
C GLU A 230 -35.37 -6.20 -8.07
N VAL A 231 -35.39 -5.88 -9.37
CA VAL A 231 -36.00 -4.66 -9.89
C VAL A 231 -37.52 -4.75 -9.84
N ILE A 232 -38.15 -3.85 -9.10
CA ILE A 232 -39.59 -3.59 -9.19
C ILE A 232 -39.85 -2.88 -10.52
N ALA A 233 -40.63 -3.51 -11.39
CA ALA A 233 -40.99 -3.00 -12.71
C ALA A 233 -42.44 -3.37 -13.03
N PHE A 234 -43.15 -2.50 -13.77
CA PHE A 234 -44.56 -2.71 -14.12
C PHE A 234 -44.76 -3.03 -15.59
N ASP A 235 -45.76 -3.86 -15.89
CA ASP A 235 -46.26 -4.00 -17.25
C ASP A 235 -47.14 -2.78 -17.58
N ILE A 236 -47.04 -2.26 -18.80
CA ILE A 236 -47.89 -1.17 -19.28
C ILE A 236 -49.37 -1.55 -19.31
N ASP A 237 -49.67 -2.84 -19.44
CA ASP A 237 -51.03 -3.39 -19.48
C ASP A 237 -51.61 -3.66 -18.09
N ASP A 238 -50.83 -3.50 -17.01
CA ASP A 238 -51.30 -3.69 -15.64
C ASP A 238 -52.39 -2.67 -15.26
N PRO A 239 -53.40 -3.08 -14.46
CA PRO A 239 -54.42 -2.15 -14.00
C PRO A 239 -53.80 -0.97 -13.25
N PHE A 240 -54.05 0.25 -13.74
CA PHE A 240 -53.50 1.47 -13.15
C PHE A 240 -53.76 1.62 -11.64
N GLU A 241 -54.88 1.11 -11.12
CA GLU A 241 -55.17 1.14 -9.69
C GLU A 241 -54.22 0.22 -8.89
N GLU A 242 -53.92 -0.98 -9.39
CA GLU A 242 -52.99 -1.92 -8.75
C GLU A 242 -51.55 -1.38 -8.78
N MET A 243 -51.16 -0.79 -9.91
CA MET A 243 -49.86 -0.11 -10.05
C MET A 243 -49.69 1.02 -9.02
N ILE A 244 -50.74 1.83 -8.81
CA ILE A 244 -50.70 2.91 -7.81
C ILE A 244 -50.58 2.35 -6.39
N ASP A 245 -51.35 1.31 -6.06
CA ASP A 245 -51.31 0.71 -4.73
C ASP A 245 -49.90 0.17 -4.43
N GLU A 246 -49.28 -0.54 -5.37
CA GLU A 246 -47.91 -1.04 -5.23
C GLU A 246 -46.87 0.10 -5.17
N ILE A 247 -46.99 1.12 -6.02
CA ILE A 247 -46.11 2.30 -5.97
C ILE A 247 -46.14 2.96 -4.60
N LEU A 248 -47.33 3.09 -3.99
CA LEU A 248 -47.50 3.73 -2.69
C LEU A 248 -46.99 2.88 -1.52
N GLU A 249 -46.90 1.56 -1.69
CA GLU A 249 -46.27 0.64 -0.73
C GLU A 249 -44.74 0.65 -0.84
N THR A 250 -44.20 0.94 -2.02
CA THR A 250 -42.74 1.06 -2.24
C THR A 250 -42.20 2.46 -1.93
N ARG A 251 -40.89 2.58 -1.73
CA ARG A 251 -40.19 3.88 -1.55
C ARG A 251 -39.50 4.39 -2.82
N HIS A 252 -39.71 3.73 -3.95
CA HIS A 252 -38.98 4.04 -5.18
C HIS A 252 -39.56 5.27 -5.89
N ASN A 253 -38.68 6.16 -6.35
CA ASN A 253 -39.08 7.38 -7.08
C ASN A 253 -39.12 7.21 -8.60
N ARG A 254 -38.47 6.16 -9.12
CA ARG A 254 -38.29 5.88 -10.54
C ARG A 254 -38.48 4.39 -10.75
N ILE A 255 -39.37 4.03 -11.65
CA ILE A 255 -39.78 2.63 -11.83
C ILE A 255 -39.78 2.31 -13.32
N PRO A 256 -39.03 1.29 -13.76
CA PRO A 256 -39.07 0.84 -15.15
C PRO A 256 -40.46 0.29 -15.51
N VAL A 257 -40.90 0.59 -16.73
CA VAL A 257 -42.16 0.08 -17.29
C VAL A 257 -41.85 -0.65 -18.59
N TYR A 258 -42.32 -1.89 -18.70
CA TYR A 258 -42.11 -2.75 -19.86
C TYR A 258 -43.41 -3.03 -20.59
N GLU A 259 -43.29 -3.62 -21.78
CA GLU A 259 -44.43 -4.06 -22.60
C GLU A 259 -44.16 -5.47 -23.11
N GLU A 260 -45.12 -6.39 -22.92
CA GLU A 260 -45.07 -7.82 -23.27
C GLU A 260 -44.05 -8.67 -22.48
N ASN A 261 -42.81 -8.18 -22.33
CA ASN A 261 -41.73 -8.85 -21.60
C ASN A 261 -40.88 -7.78 -20.90
N ILE A 262 -40.41 -8.07 -19.69
CA ILE A 262 -39.49 -7.23 -18.91
C ILE A 262 -38.16 -6.92 -19.64
N ASP A 263 -37.78 -7.70 -20.66
CA ASP A 263 -36.67 -7.35 -21.56
C ASP A 263 -36.95 -6.12 -22.43
N ASN A 264 -38.23 -5.79 -22.66
CA ASN A 264 -38.68 -4.68 -23.48
C ASN A 264 -39.12 -3.50 -22.62
N ILE A 265 -38.15 -2.82 -22.00
CA ILE A 265 -38.42 -1.62 -21.22
C ILE A 265 -38.75 -0.44 -22.16
N ILE A 266 -39.99 0.03 -22.11
CA ILE A 266 -40.49 1.12 -22.95
C ILE A 266 -40.27 2.50 -22.34
N GLY A 267 -40.02 2.58 -21.03
CA GLY A 267 -39.62 3.81 -20.37
C GLY A 267 -39.55 3.72 -18.85
N VAL A 268 -39.31 4.86 -18.21
CA VAL A 268 -39.24 4.99 -16.76
C VAL A 268 -40.33 5.92 -16.27
N LEU A 269 -41.15 5.43 -15.34
CA LEU A 269 -42.17 6.20 -14.66
C LEU A 269 -41.55 6.93 -13.47
N HIS A 270 -41.71 8.26 -13.45
CA HIS A 270 -41.33 9.08 -12.31
C HIS A 270 -42.55 9.28 -11.40
N VAL A 271 -42.51 8.74 -10.19
CA VAL A 271 -43.65 8.77 -9.25
C VAL A 271 -44.11 10.20 -8.97
N LYS A 272 -43.18 11.14 -8.83
CA LYS A 272 -43.51 12.56 -8.62
C LYS A 272 -44.23 13.18 -9.83
N ASP A 273 -43.83 12.83 -11.05
CA ASP A 273 -44.46 13.36 -12.27
C ASP A 273 -45.87 12.77 -12.42
N MET A 274 -46.02 11.47 -12.17
CA MET A 274 -47.30 10.78 -12.11
C MET A 274 -48.26 11.46 -11.10
N MET A 275 -47.79 11.72 -9.87
CA MET A 275 -48.60 12.37 -8.83
C MET A 275 -49.04 13.79 -9.23
N ILE A 276 -48.18 14.56 -9.90
CA ILE A 276 -48.52 15.87 -10.45
C ILE A 276 -49.62 15.75 -11.52
N GLU A 277 -49.49 14.77 -12.41
CA GLU A 277 -50.40 14.58 -13.53
C GLU A 277 -51.78 14.08 -13.08
N MET A 278 -51.82 13.12 -12.13
CA MET A 278 -53.05 12.66 -11.47
C MET A 278 -53.81 13.80 -10.80
N ARG A 279 -53.10 14.76 -10.19
CA ARG A 279 -53.72 15.93 -9.56
C ARG A 279 -54.33 16.90 -10.59
N LYS A 280 -53.68 17.09 -11.74
CA LYS A 280 -54.15 17.99 -12.80
C LYS A 280 -55.33 17.39 -13.58
N HIS A 281 -55.32 16.07 -13.79
CA HIS A 281 -56.29 15.37 -14.61
C HIS A 281 -56.90 14.15 -13.89
N PRO A 282 -57.66 14.37 -12.79
CA PRO A 282 -58.19 13.29 -11.94
C PRO A 282 -59.18 12.34 -12.64
N LEU A 283 -59.68 12.71 -13.83
CA LEU A 283 -60.67 11.94 -14.61
C LEU A 283 -60.06 11.24 -15.83
N LYS A 284 -58.78 11.46 -16.16
CA LYS A 284 -58.08 10.67 -17.20
C LYS A 284 -57.37 9.52 -16.49
N LYS A 285 -58.06 8.38 -16.38
CA LYS A 285 -57.40 7.12 -16.05
C LYS A 285 -56.30 6.85 -17.09
N GLY A 286 -55.06 6.79 -16.60
CA GLY A 286 -54.06 5.82 -17.06
C GLY A 286 -53.70 5.84 -18.54
N ASP A 287 -53.18 6.96 -19.06
CA ASP A 287 -52.23 6.84 -20.18
C ASP A 287 -50.81 6.91 -19.59
N VAL A 288 -50.43 5.83 -18.90
CA VAL A 288 -49.09 5.67 -18.29
C VAL A 288 -48.01 5.94 -19.32
N ARG A 289 -48.25 5.54 -20.58
CA ARG A 289 -47.36 5.73 -21.72
C ARG A 289 -47.01 7.19 -21.98
N GLN A 290 -47.93 8.14 -21.73
CA GLN A 290 -47.65 9.58 -21.84
C GLN A 290 -46.80 10.14 -20.68
N MET A 291 -46.75 9.42 -19.56
CA MET A 291 -46.00 9.80 -18.37
C MET A 291 -44.58 9.21 -18.36
N LEU A 292 -44.31 8.24 -19.24
CA LEU A 292 -43.00 7.60 -19.35
C LEU A 292 -41.94 8.59 -19.86
N ARG A 293 -40.80 8.59 -19.18
CA ARG A 293 -39.59 9.22 -19.68
C ARG A 293 -38.78 8.22 -20.49
N GLN A 294 -38.04 8.75 -21.47
CA GLN A 294 -37.17 7.94 -22.30
C GLN A 294 -36.13 7.21 -21.42
N PRO A 295 -35.99 5.88 -21.58
CA PRO A 295 -35.03 5.11 -20.82
C PRO A 295 -33.60 5.46 -21.24
N PHE A 296 -32.66 5.44 -20.28
CA PHE A 296 -31.24 5.63 -20.53
C PHE A 296 -30.54 4.27 -20.43
N PHE A 297 -30.20 3.70 -21.58
CA PHE A 297 -29.56 2.38 -21.66
C PHE A 297 -28.04 2.48 -21.73
N ILE A 298 -27.36 1.56 -21.03
CA ILE A 298 -25.90 1.43 -21.02
C ILE A 298 -25.54 -0.07 -20.96
N PRO A 299 -24.47 -0.53 -21.61
CA PRO A 299 -24.00 -1.92 -21.44
C PRO A 299 -23.63 -2.25 -19.99
N GLU A 300 -23.90 -3.47 -19.55
CA GLU A 300 -23.55 -3.92 -18.18
C GLU A 300 -22.02 -3.95 -17.92
N THR A 301 -21.21 -4.05 -18.97
CA THR A 301 -19.73 -4.07 -18.89
C THR A 301 -19.10 -2.67 -18.79
N LYS A 302 -19.89 -1.62 -18.56
CA LYS A 302 -19.38 -0.25 -18.48
C LYS A 302 -18.69 -0.03 -17.13
N GLU A 303 -17.50 0.57 -17.11
CA GLU A 303 -16.84 0.93 -15.85
C GLU A 303 -17.68 1.91 -15.03
N ALA A 304 -17.72 1.70 -13.72
CA ALA A 304 -18.56 2.44 -12.78
C ALA A 304 -18.20 3.94 -12.73
N ASP A 305 -16.91 4.26 -12.78
CA ASP A 305 -16.40 5.63 -12.80
C ASP A 305 -16.83 6.40 -14.06
N GLU A 306 -16.83 5.72 -15.20
CA GLU A 306 -17.28 6.27 -16.47
C GLU A 306 -18.79 6.40 -16.51
N LEU A 307 -19.53 5.39 -16.03
CA LEU A 307 -20.99 5.44 -15.90
C LEU A 307 -21.42 6.62 -15.01
N PHE A 308 -20.77 6.81 -13.87
CA PHE A 308 -21.02 7.93 -12.96
C PHE A 308 -20.83 9.28 -13.66
N ARG A 309 -19.71 9.48 -14.37
CA ARG A 309 -19.45 10.71 -15.14
C ARG A 309 -20.51 10.96 -16.21
N ILE A 310 -20.88 9.94 -16.98
CA ILE A 310 -21.91 10.05 -18.03
C ILE A 310 -23.25 10.46 -17.39
N MET A 311 -23.68 9.76 -16.34
CA MET A 311 -24.94 10.05 -15.63
C MET A 311 -24.96 11.47 -15.05
N GLN A 312 -23.84 11.96 -14.52
CA GLN A 312 -23.71 13.34 -14.04
C GLN A 312 -23.82 14.37 -15.17
N GLU A 313 -23.11 14.16 -16.28
CA GLU A 313 -23.11 15.08 -17.43
C GLU A 313 -24.49 15.16 -18.10
N THR A 314 -25.14 14.01 -18.29
CA THR A 314 -26.47 13.92 -18.91
C THR A 314 -27.61 14.15 -17.93
N ARG A 315 -27.31 14.25 -16.62
CA ARG A 315 -28.29 14.39 -15.53
C ARG A 315 -29.30 13.25 -15.47
N HIS A 316 -28.85 12.04 -15.81
CA HIS A 316 -29.63 10.82 -15.61
C HIS A 316 -29.37 10.28 -14.21
N HIS A 317 -30.42 9.97 -13.46
CA HIS A 317 -30.31 9.43 -12.09
C HIS A 317 -30.50 7.91 -12.01
N MET A 318 -30.88 7.29 -13.14
CA MET A 318 -31.07 5.86 -13.28
C MET A 318 -30.62 5.47 -14.70
N ALA A 319 -29.83 4.42 -14.79
CA ALA A 319 -29.44 3.76 -16.02
C ALA A 319 -30.03 2.35 -16.03
N LEU A 320 -30.50 1.91 -17.19
CA LEU A 320 -30.94 0.54 -17.42
C LEU A 320 -29.82 -0.21 -18.11
N LEU A 321 -29.39 -1.31 -17.49
CA LEU A 321 -28.31 -2.13 -18.00
C LEU A 321 -28.84 -3.13 -19.01
N VAL A 322 -28.09 -3.30 -20.10
CA VAL A 322 -28.37 -4.29 -21.13
C VAL A 322 -27.20 -5.24 -21.31
N ASP A 323 -27.52 -6.51 -21.54
CA ASP A 323 -26.56 -7.55 -21.89
C ASP A 323 -26.17 -7.48 -23.39
N GLU A 324 -25.27 -8.38 -23.80
CA GLU A 324 -24.78 -8.48 -25.18
C GLU A 324 -25.86 -8.88 -26.20
N TYR A 325 -26.95 -9.49 -25.73
CA TYR A 325 -28.08 -9.91 -26.55
C TYR A 325 -29.19 -8.84 -26.60
N GLY A 326 -29.00 -7.72 -25.89
CA GLY A 326 -29.97 -6.64 -25.76
C GLY A 326 -31.09 -6.91 -24.75
N GLY A 327 -30.94 -7.94 -23.92
CA GLY A 327 -31.82 -8.24 -22.80
C GLY A 327 -31.61 -7.26 -21.65
N PHE A 328 -32.62 -7.11 -20.80
CA PHE A 328 -32.53 -6.26 -19.61
C PHE A 328 -31.79 -7.01 -18.51
N SER A 329 -30.68 -6.45 -18.01
CA SER A 329 -29.86 -7.06 -16.96
C SER A 329 -30.18 -6.55 -15.56
N GLY A 330 -30.55 -5.28 -15.44
CA GLY A 330 -30.75 -4.62 -14.16
C GLY A 330 -30.73 -3.09 -14.26
N ILE A 331 -30.69 -2.41 -13.13
CA ILE A 331 -30.58 -0.94 -13.06
C ILE A 331 -29.40 -0.51 -12.19
N VAL A 332 -28.86 0.66 -12.48
CA VAL A 332 -27.90 1.37 -11.61
C VAL A 332 -28.43 2.78 -11.37
N THR A 333 -28.39 3.22 -10.12
CA THR A 333 -28.74 4.61 -9.75
C THR A 333 -27.49 5.40 -9.35
N ILE A 334 -27.59 6.74 -9.34
CA ILE A 334 -26.48 7.56 -8.83
C ILE A 334 -26.23 7.24 -7.35
N GLU A 335 -27.30 6.97 -6.63
CA GLU A 335 -27.28 6.61 -5.22
C GLU A 335 -26.42 5.35 -5.00
N ASN A 336 -26.62 4.29 -5.79
CA ASN A 336 -25.78 3.08 -5.71
C ASN A 336 -24.31 3.35 -6.04
N LEU A 337 -24.02 4.17 -7.05
CA LEU A 337 -22.64 4.52 -7.41
C LEU A 337 -21.91 5.34 -6.32
N VAL A 338 -22.66 6.12 -5.53
CA VAL A 338 -22.10 6.90 -4.42
C VAL A 338 -21.92 6.04 -3.18
N GLU A 339 -22.87 5.16 -2.91
CA GLU A 339 -22.84 4.17 -1.82
C GLU A 339 -21.61 3.27 -1.93
N GLU A 340 -21.25 2.84 -3.14
CA GLU A 340 -20.03 2.08 -3.39
C GLU A 340 -18.75 2.78 -2.89
N ILE A 341 -18.72 4.12 -2.86
CA ILE A 341 -17.56 4.89 -2.38
C ILE A 341 -17.69 5.23 -0.89
N MET A 342 -18.89 5.60 -0.45
CA MET A 342 -19.14 6.12 0.90
C MET A 342 -19.47 5.03 1.92
N GLY A 343 -19.70 3.79 1.50
CA GLY A 343 -20.32 2.74 2.30
C GLY A 343 -21.84 2.94 2.42
N ASP A 344 -22.50 2.01 3.10
CA ASP A 344 -23.97 1.96 3.24
C ASP A 344 -24.55 3.29 3.74
N ILE A 345 -25.28 3.98 2.85
CA ILE A 345 -26.02 5.19 3.21
C ILE A 345 -27.40 4.73 3.70
N ASN A 346 -27.40 4.20 4.92
CA ASN A 346 -28.61 3.68 5.56
C ASN A 346 -29.74 4.72 5.58
N GLU A 347 -30.93 4.33 5.16
CA GLU A 347 -32.12 5.16 5.37
C GLU A 347 -32.43 5.26 6.88
N GLU A 348 -33.07 6.36 7.34
CA GLU A 348 -33.39 6.62 8.76
C GLU A 348 -34.14 5.48 9.50
N TYR A 349 -34.62 4.45 8.80
CA TYR A 349 -35.47 3.38 9.31
C TYR A 349 -34.99 1.96 8.98
N GLU A 350 -33.78 1.78 8.45
CA GLU A 350 -33.22 0.44 8.20
C GLU A 350 -32.52 -0.13 9.44
N GLU A 351 -32.77 -1.41 9.74
CA GLU A 351 -31.96 -2.16 10.69
C GLU A 351 -30.67 -2.59 9.98
N VAL A 352 -29.52 -2.11 10.46
CA VAL A 352 -28.20 -2.50 9.94
C VAL A 352 -27.98 -3.98 10.26
N VAL A 353 -27.95 -4.82 9.22
CA VAL A 353 -27.56 -6.23 9.33
C VAL A 353 -26.21 -6.39 8.62
N PRO A 354 -25.12 -6.70 9.33
CA PRO A 354 -23.82 -6.84 8.71
C PRO A 354 -23.80 -8.02 7.73
N GLU A 355 -23.24 -7.80 6.54
CA GLU A 355 -23.12 -8.82 5.50
C GLU A 355 -22.19 -9.97 5.91
N ILE A 356 -21.16 -9.69 6.72
CA ILE A 356 -20.27 -10.66 7.35
C ILE A 356 -20.31 -10.51 8.87
N GLU A 357 -20.83 -11.53 9.56
CA GLU A 357 -20.93 -11.59 11.00
C GLU A 357 -19.97 -12.66 11.55
N CYS A 358 -18.95 -12.25 12.30
CA CYS A 358 -18.07 -13.18 13.01
C CYS A 358 -18.80 -13.81 14.20
N VAL A 359 -19.05 -15.12 14.13
CA VAL A 359 -19.69 -15.90 15.20
C VAL A 359 -18.63 -16.41 16.19
N ARG A 360 -17.47 -16.83 15.68
CA ARG A 360 -16.25 -17.25 16.43
C ARG A 360 -14.99 -17.02 15.58
N GLU A 361 -13.80 -17.11 16.18
CA GLU A 361 -12.50 -16.90 15.49
C GLU A 361 -12.36 -17.63 14.14
N ASP A 362 -12.97 -18.82 13.98
CA ASP A 362 -12.94 -19.60 12.73
C ASP A 362 -14.32 -19.82 12.10
N GLU A 363 -15.35 -19.10 12.54
CA GLU A 363 -16.76 -19.34 12.15
C GLU A 363 -17.48 -18.01 11.85
N TYR A 364 -17.92 -17.86 10.61
CA TYR A 364 -18.56 -16.65 10.08
C TYR A 364 -19.94 -16.97 9.54
N LYS A 365 -20.86 -16.03 9.70
CA LYS A 365 -22.16 -16.03 9.05
C LYS A 365 -22.15 -14.93 7.99
N ILE A 366 -22.44 -15.28 6.75
CA ILE A 366 -22.22 -14.42 5.59
C ILE A 366 -23.51 -14.37 4.75
N ASP A 367 -23.87 -13.18 4.27
CA ASP A 367 -24.93 -13.01 3.28
C ASP A 367 -24.50 -13.60 1.94
N GLY A 368 -25.40 -14.33 1.28
CA GLY A 368 -25.08 -14.97 0.01
C GLY A 368 -24.89 -14.00 -1.17
N GLY A 369 -25.27 -12.73 -1.01
CA GLY A 369 -25.06 -11.66 -1.97
C GLY A 369 -23.64 -11.10 -1.98
N VAL A 370 -22.84 -11.34 -0.92
CA VAL A 370 -21.47 -10.83 -0.80
C VAL A 370 -20.62 -11.23 -2.00
N LEU A 371 -19.87 -10.28 -2.56
CA LEU A 371 -18.93 -10.52 -3.66
C LEU A 371 -17.76 -11.40 -3.20
N ILE A 372 -17.32 -12.30 -4.08
CA ILE A 372 -16.20 -13.21 -3.78
C ILE A 372 -14.91 -12.44 -3.52
N ASP A 373 -14.69 -11.34 -4.23
CA ASP A 373 -13.51 -10.50 -4.04
C ASP A 373 -13.50 -9.79 -2.69
N ASP A 374 -14.64 -9.25 -2.26
CA ASP A 374 -14.76 -8.63 -0.93
C ASP A 374 -14.60 -9.67 0.19
N LEU A 375 -15.18 -10.86 0.01
CA LEU A 375 -14.98 -11.98 0.93
C LEU A 375 -13.51 -12.43 1.00
N ASN A 376 -12.80 -12.43 -0.12
CA ASN A 376 -11.37 -12.75 -0.19
C ASN A 376 -10.52 -11.69 0.51
N ASP A 377 -10.82 -10.41 0.29
CA ASP A 377 -10.11 -9.29 0.91
C ASP A 377 -10.28 -9.28 2.42
N GLU A 378 -11.51 -9.48 2.91
CA GLU A 378 -11.83 -9.37 4.34
C GLU A 378 -11.31 -10.58 5.14
N LEU A 379 -11.46 -11.79 4.61
CA LEU A 379 -11.07 -13.03 5.29
C LEU A 379 -9.71 -13.58 4.83
N GLY A 380 -9.02 -12.92 3.89
CA GLY A 380 -7.74 -13.36 3.34
C GLY A 380 -7.84 -14.66 2.54
N LEU A 381 -9.00 -14.92 1.92
CA LEU A 381 -9.27 -16.15 1.17
C LEU A 381 -8.77 -16.03 -0.28
N LYS A 382 -8.79 -17.15 -1.00
CA LYS A 382 -8.40 -17.25 -2.42
C LYS A 382 -9.42 -18.04 -3.20
N LEU A 383 -10.68 -17.64 -3.06
CA LEU A 383 -11.79 -18.20 -3.82
C LEU A 383 -11.73 -17.63 -5.24
N GLU A 384 -11.72 -18.50 -6.24
CA GLU A 384 -11.73 -18.12 -7.65
C GLU A 384 -13.05 -18.54 -8.29
N THR A 385 -13.59 -17.69 -9.15
CA THR A 385 -14.86 -17.88 -9.85
C THR A 385 -14.75 -17.36 -11.29
N GLU A 386 -15.26 -18.12 -12.26
CA GLU A 386 -15.24 -17.72 -13.68
C GLU A 386 -16.59 -17.17 -14.15
N ASN A 387 -17.68 -17.57 -13.51
CA ASN A 387 -19.04 -17.37 -14.03
C ASN A 387 -19.94 -16.52 -13.13
N TYR A 388 -19.57 -16.36 -11.85
CA TYR A 388 -20.43 -15.74 -10.85
C TYR A 388 -19.64 -14.92 -9.84
N ASP A 389 -20.06 -13.68 -9.60
CA ASP A 389 -19.27 -12.76 -8.77
C ASP A 389 -19.64 -12.84 -7.27
N THR A 390 -20.76 -13.47 -6.91
CA THR A 390 -21.28 -13.56 -5.52
C THR A 390 -21.05 -14.92 -4.86
N LEU A 391 -21.05 -14.95 -3.53
CA LEU A 391 -20.94 -16.17 -2.73
C LEU A 391 -22.03 -17.20 -3.07
N SER A 392 -23.28 -16.76 -3.24
CA SER A 392 -24.38 -17.64 -3.64
C SER A 392 -24.10 -18.28 -5.00
N GLY A 393 -23.60 -17.51 -5.96
CA GLY A 393 -23.27 -18.03 -7.29
C GLY A 393 -22.14 -19.05 -7.25
N TYR A 394 -21.05 -18.72 -6.52
CA TYR A 394 -19.93 -19.62 -6.28
C TYR A 394 -20.36 -20.97 -5.66
N LEU A 395 -21.21 -20.94 -4.64
CA LEU A 395 -21.66 -22.17 -3.96
C LEU A 395 -22.62 -23.00 -4.83
N ILE A 396 -23.48 -22.35 -5.62
CA ILE A 396 -24.35 -23.04 -6.58
C ILE A 396 -23.51 -23.72 -7.67
N GLU A 397 -22.48 -23.06 -8.17
CA GLU A 397 -21.54 -23.63 -9.13
C GLU A 397 -20.85 -24.88 -8.56
N LYS A 398 -20.39 -24.83 -7.30
CA LYS A 398 -19.79 -25.99 -6.63
C LYS A 398 -20.79 -27.13 -6.36
N LEU A 399 -22.07 -26.81 -6.08
CA LEU A 399 -23.13 -27.81 -5.90
C LEU A 399 -23.54 -28.46 -7.23
N GLY A 400 -23.41 -27.75 -8.34
CA GLY A 400 -23.89 -28.18 -9.65
C GLY A 400 -25.42 -28.21 -9.78
N HIS A 401 -26.15 -27.75 -8.76
CA HIS A 401 -27.59 -27.54 -8.77
C HIS A 401 -27.98 -26.44 -7.80
N ILE A 402 -29.19 -25.91 -7.97
CA ILE A 402 -29.77 -24.96 -7.03
C ILE A 402 -30.36 -25.76 -5.84
N PRO A 403 -29.97 -25.46 -4.58
CA PRO A 403 -30.52 -26.12 -3.40
C PRO A 403 -31.98 -25.72 -3.16
N ALA A 404 -32.79 -26.65 -2.62
CA ALA A 404 -34.16 -26.36 -2.21
C ALA A 404 -34.21 -25.59 -0.89
N LYS A 405 -35.37 -24.98 -0.55
CA LYS A 405 -35.57 -24.22 0.70
C LYS A 405 -35.18 -24.98 1.97
N GLU A 406 -35.34 -26.29 1.96
CA GLU A 406 -35.06 -27.17 3.11
C GLU A 406 -33.64 -27.74 3.13
N ASP A 407 -32.90 -27.58 2.03
CA ASP A 407 -31.55 -28.12 1.92
C ASP A 407 -30.58 -27.33 2.80
N ARG A 408 -29.66 -28.05 3.42
CA ARG A 408 -28.64 -27.52 4.34
C ARG A 408 -27.29 -28.13 3.97
N ASP A 409 -27.00 -28.10 2.68
CA ASP A 409 -25.81 -28.72 2.11
C ASP A 409 -24.54 -28.12 2.69
N ILE A 410 -23.50 -28.96 2.75
CA ILE A 410 -22.19 -28.61 3.24
C ILE A 410 -21.20 -28.80 2.10
N ILE A 411 -20.48 -27.74 1.75
CA ILE A 411 -19.49 -27.70 0.69
C ILE A 411 -18.13 -27.53 1.36
N GLU A 412 -17.21 -28.46 1.12
CA GLU A 412 -15.82 -28.36 1.59
C GLU A 412 -14.89 -28.07 0.41
N THR A 413 -14.14 -26.97 0.45
CA THR A 413 -13.12 -26.62 -0.54
C THR A 413 -11.93 -25.97 0.15
N ASP A 414 -10.70 -26.35 -0.21
CA ASP A 414 -9.47 -25.64 0.17
C ASP A 414 -9.31 -25.30 1.68
N GLY A 415 -9.80 -26.20 2.56
CA GLY A 415 -9.76 -25.99 4.01
C GLY A 415 -10.90 -25.15 4.57
N LEU A 416 -11.88 -24.78 3.75
CA LEU A 416 -13.08 -24.05 4.12
C LEU A 416 -14.30 -24.99 4.08
N ILE A 417 -15.21 -24.81 5.04
CA ILE A 417 -16.48 -25.52 5.12
C ILE A 417 -17.60 -24.49 5.04
N PHE A 418 -18.31 -24.46 3.92
CA PHE A 418 -19.50 -23.65 3.75
C PHE A 418 -20.73 -24.49 4.04
N LYS A 419 -21.57 -24.05 4.98
CA LYS A 419 -22.85 -24.68 5.29
C LYS A 419 -23.97 -23.71 4.93
N ILE A 420 -24.87 -24.16 4.07
CA ILE A 420 -26.06 -23.38 3.71
C ILE A 420 -27.00 -23.32 4.91
N GLU A 421 -27.40 -22.11 5.31
CA GLU A 421 -28.33 -21.89 6.42
C GLU A 421 -29.72 -21.47 5.95
N GLU A 422 -29.79 -20.65 4.91
CA GLU A 422 -31.04 -20.19 4.34
C GLU A 422 -30.97 -20.09 2.82
N VAL A 423 -32.04 -20.55 2.17
CA VAL A 423 -32.28 -20.41 0.73
C VAL A 423 -33.63 -19.74 0.55
N LYS A 424 -33.69 -18.66 -0.22
CA LYS A 424 -34.94 -17.98 -0.62
C LYS A 424 -34.93 -17.79 -2.14
N ASP A 425 -36.06 -18.08 -2.77
CA ASP A 425 -36.30 -17.83 -4.20
C ASP A 425 -35.18 -18.30 -5.14
N ASN A 426 -34.69 -19.52 -4.89
CA ASN A 426 -33.60 -20.19 -5.63
C ASN A 426 -32.22 -19.52 -5.48
N ARG A 427 -32.02 -18.68 -4.46
CA ARG A 427 -30.76 -18.05 -4.06
C ARG A 427 -30.39 -18.49 -2.65
N ILE A 428 -29.12 -18.73 -2.41
CA ILE A 428 -28.61 -18.94 -1.06
C ILE A 428 -28.53 -17.54 -0.42
N THR A 429 -29.30 -17.28 0.63
CA THR A 429 -29.30 -15.95 1.29
C THR A 429 -28.37 -15.91 2.49
N GLN A 430 -28.14 -17.04 3.16
CA GLN A 430 -27.29 -17.07 4.34
C GLN A 430 -26.42 -18.33 4.36
N VAL A 431 -25.13 -18.13 4.58
CA VAL A 431 -24.10 -19.16 4.60
C VAL A 431 -23.32 -19.08 5.90
N ARG A 432 -23.03 -20.24 6.50
CA ARG A 432 -22.10 -20.36 7.60
C ARG A 432 -20.78 -20.91 7.10
N LEU A 433 -19.74 -20.08 7.11
CA LEU A 433 -18.37 -20.46 6.77
C LEU A 433 -17.63 -20.90 8.04
N ARG A 434 -16.89 -21.99 7.94
CA ARG A 434 -15.95 -22.42 8.96
C ARG A 434 -14.58 -22.71 8.35
N MET A 435 -13.53 -22.12 8.90
CA MET A 435 -12.15 -22.41 8.51
C MET A 435 -11.66 -23.65 9.26
N LYS A 436 -11.12 -24.66 8.56
CA LYS A 436 -10.38 -25.78 9.17
C LYS A 436 -8.93 -25.33 9.32
N ASP A 437 -8.47 -25.18 10.57
CA ASP A 437 -7.08 -24.98 11.00
C ASP A 437 -6.07 -24.84 9.83
N LEU A 438 -5.80 -23.60 9.40
CA LEU A 438 -4.60 -23.27 8.63
C LEU A 438 -3.40 -23.45 9.57
N LYS A 439 -2.90 -24.68 9.67
CA LYS A 439 -1.73 -25.02 10.49
C LYS A 439 -0.42 -24.67 9.82
#